data_AF-A0A6A5F4C5-F1
#
_entry.id   AF-A0A6A5F4C5-F1
#
_cell.length_a   1.000
_cell.length_b   1.000
_cell.length_c   1.000
_cell.angle_alpha   90.00
_cell.angle_beta   90.00
_cell.angle_gamma   90.00
#
_symmetry.space_group_name_H-M   'P 1'
#
loop_
_entity.id
_entity.type
_entity.pdbx_description
1 polymer ?
#
loop_
_entity_poly.entity_id
_entity_poly.type
_entity_poly.pdbx_seq_one_letter_code
_entity_poly.pdbx_strand_id
1 'polypeptide(L)'
;MVSTIQNTDVKQKDADRALVVAVTSRAVFESGADGDDVYGMGVAFPLLQALQRVNKRLLEENPAESLLFDVVVITTDSQQQQQSSRIISSTRHYGLEVSRFCFSSEEDFVESLQKNNVQLFLSTDSNEAPQASQKGVLSALLDRQEAPSEQLRVMFCGDDVNRPDAGPMPASRQAAQNFSAQLGEMRQRFSMSDSPLRIVLVTSHGGRESCGALRTLRSHGVNVDEAYCLAGAPRSPILSVVRPHFLLSDGFSGLED
;
A
#
# COMPACT_ATOMS: atom_id res chain seq x y z
N MET A 1 -8.00 -19.06 14.00
CA MET A 1 -9.28 -19.09 13.24
C MET A 1 -9.32 -17.86 12.36
N VAL A 2 -9.29 -18.05 11.05
CA VAL A 2 -9.40 -16.95 10.07
C VAL A 2 -10.87 -16.78 9.71
N SER A 3 -11.39 -15.55 9.84
CA SER A 3 -12.70 -15.19 9.33
C SER A 3 -12.61 -13.95 8.44
N THR A 4 -13.34 -13.97 7.33
CA THR A 4 -13.42 -12.85 6.40
C THR A 4 -14.88 -12.51 6.19
N ILE A 5 -15.21 -11.24 6.38
CA ILE A 5 -16.55 -10.68 6.16
C ILE A 5 -16.48 -9.82 4.91
N GLN A 6 -17.33 -10.13 3.92
CA GLN A 6 -17.47 -9.31 2.72
C GLN A 6 -18.40 -8.14 3.03
N ASN A 7 -17.97 -6.92 2.68
CA ASN A 7 -18.77 -5.72 2.88
C ASN A 7 -19.78 -5.56 1.74
N THR A 8 -21.06 -5.74 2.05
CA THR A 8 -22.15 -5.58 1.07
C THR A 8 -22.53 -4.14 0.79
N ASP A 9 -22.04 -3.18 1.59
CA ASP A 9 -22.37 -1.76 1.43
C ASP A 9 -21.56 -1.08 0.31
N VAL A 10 -20.51 -1.74 -0.19
CA VAL A 10 -19.64 -1.20 -1.23
C VAL A 10 -19.66 -2.08 -2.47
N LYS A 11 -19.51 -1.45 -3.64
CA LYS A 11 -19.36 -2.19 -4.89
C LYS A 11 -18.06 -3.00 -4.83
N GLN A 12 -18.17 -4.29 -5.10
CA GLN A 12 -17.06 -5.21 -5.17
C GLN A 12 -16.30 -4.99 -6.48
N LYS A 13 -14.98 -5.14 -6.41
CA LYS A 13 -14.08 -4.90 -7.54
C LYS A 13 -13.88 -6.22 -8.28
N ASP A 14 -13.40 -6.12 -9.52
CA ASP A 14 -13.10 -7.28 -10.35
C ASP A 14 -11.97 -8.10 -9.69
N ALA A 15 -12.26 -9.35 -9.31
CA ALA A 15 -11.32 -10.19 -8.57
C ALA A 15 -10.05 -10.53 -9.37
N ASP A 16 -10.12 -10.51 -10.71
CA ASP A 16 -9.01 -10.87 -11.60
C ASP A 16 -8.15 -9.66 -11.98
N ARG A 17 -8.70 -8.45 -11.83
CA ARG A 17 -8.06 -7.20 -12.27
C ARG A 17 -7.71 -6.23 -11.16
N ALA A 18 -8.41 -6.25 -10.03
CA ALA A 18 -8.19 -5.30 -8.97
C ALA A 18 -6.83 -5.48 -8.28
N LEU A 19 -6.24 -4.37 -7.83
CA LEU A 19 -5.08 -4.34 -6.96
C LEU A 19 -5.53 -4.45 -5.51
N VAL A 20 -5.38 -5.63 -4.91
CA VAL A 20 -5.84 -5.89 -3.54
C VAL A 20 -4.81 -5.38 -2.54
N VAL A 21 -5.19 -4.36 -1.77
CA VAL A 21 -4.35 -3.74 -0.73
C VAL A 21 -4.96 -4.03 0.64
N ALA A 22 -4.22 -4.73 1.49
CA ALA A 22 -4.61 -4.94 2.89
C ALA A 22 -3.92 -3.95 3.81
N VAL A 23 -4.68 -3.36 4.73
CA VAL A 23 -4.17 -2.44 5.74
C VAL A 23 -4.63 -2.91 7.12
N THR A 24 -3.75 -2.86 8.13
CA THR A 24 -4.15 -3.24 9.48
C THR A 24 -5.14 -2.26 10.08
N SER A 25 -6.15 -2.77 10.79
CA SER A 25 -7.18 -1.97 11.47
C SER A 25 -6.59 -0.92 12.39
N ARG A 26 -5.54 -1.26 13.15
CA ARG A 26 -4.79 -0.33 14.02
C ARG A 26 -4.08 0.80 13.28
N ALA A 27 -3.74 0.60 12.00
CA ALA A 27 -3.17 1.67 11.19
C ALA A 27 -4.28 2.59 10.66
N VAL A 28 -5.46 2.05 10.36
CA VAL A 28 -6.63 2.81 9.88
C VAL A 28 -7.31 3.59 11.01
N PHE A 29 -7.35 3.00 12.20
CA PHE A 29 -8.16 3.46 13.33
C PHE A 29 -7.36 3.57 14.62
N GLU A 30 -7.47 4.72 15.28
CA GLU A 30 -6.96 4.93 16.64
C GLU A 30 -8.04 4.58 17.67
N SER A 31 -7.63 3.93 18.77
CA SER A 31 -8.54 3.70 19.90
C SER A 31 -8.99 5.04 20.45
N GLY A 32 -10.28 5.37 20.29
CA GLY A 32 -10.88 6.57 20.87
C GLY A 32 -10.87 6.50 22.41
N ALA A 33 -11.20 7.62 23.05
CA ALA A 33 -11.47 7.64 24.49
C ALA A 33 -12.58 6.64 24.84
N ASP A 34 -12.50 6.03 26.03
CA ASP A 34 -13.54 5.12 26.53
C ASP A 34 -14.92 5.78 26.45
N GLY A 35 -15.82 5.19 25.64
CA GLY A 35 -17.22 5.64 25.50
C GLY A 35 -17.66 6.07 24.10
N ASP A 36 -16.75 6.23 23.13
CA ASP A 36 -17.14 6.55 21.75
C ASP A 36 -17.55 5.29 20.95
N ASP A 37 -18.59 5.40 20.12
CA ASP A 37 -19.04 4.31 19.25
C ASP A 37 -18.22 4.20 17.95
N VAL A 38 -17.40 5.21 17.64
CA VAL A 38 -16.58 5.29 16.41
C VAL A 38 -15.11 5.39 16.79
N TYR A 39 -14.21 4.81 15.99
CA TYR A 39 -12.77 4.97 16.20
C TYR A 39 -12.24 6.31 15.67
N GLY A 40 -11.14 6.79 16.23
CA GLY A 40 -10.41 7.93 15.68
C GLY A 40 -9.73 7.59 14.35
N MET A 41 -9.35 8.60 13.58
CA MET A 41 -8.63 8.43 12.32
C MET A 41 -7.15 8.11 12.60
N GLY A 42 -6.68 6.96 12.14
CA GLY A 42 -5.28 6.58 12.25
C GLY A 42 -4.39 7.01 11.09
N VAL A 43 -3.12 6.64 11.15
CA VAL A 43 -2.08 7.06 10.20
C VAL A 43 -2.35 6.62 8.75
N ALA A 44 -3.06 5.51 8.55
CA ALA A 44 -3.43 5.01 7.23
C ALA A 44 -4.72 5.64 6.69
N PHE A 45 -5.40 6.49 7.44
CA PHE A 45 -6.65 7.09 7.01
C PHE A 45 -6.50 7.93 5.72
N PRO A 46 -5.49 8.82 5.59
CA PRO A 46 -5.24 9.54 4.33
C PRO A 46 -4.93 8.60 3.15
N LEU A 47 -4.27 7.46 3.41
CA LEU A 47 -4.01 6.44 2.40
C LEU A 47 -5.30 5.86 1.84
N LEU A 48 -6.27 5.48 2.68
CA LEU A 48 -7.54 4.95 2.21
C LEU A 48 -8.30 5.98 1.37
N GLN A 49 -8.32 7.24 1.82
CA GLN A 49 -8.91 8.34 1.05
C GLN A 49 -8.24 8.52 -0.31
N ALA A 50 -6.90 8.47 -0.35
CA ALA A 50 -6.14 8.60 -1.58
C ALA A 50 -6.38 7.43 -2.56
N LEU A 51 -6.45 6.19 -2.06
CA LEU A 51 -6.80 5.02 -2.87
C LEU A 51 -8.21 5.14 -3.46
N GLN A 52 -9.19 5.54 -2.65
CA GLN A 52 -10.57 5.81 -3.11
C GLN A 52 -10.61 6.93 -4.14
N ARG A 53 -9.83 8.00 -3.95
CA ARG A 53 -9.73 9.13 -4.88
C ARG A 53 -9.22 8.68 -6.24
N VAL A 54 -8.20 7.82 -6.28
CA VAL A 54 -7.69 7.23 -7.53
C VAL A 54 -8.78 6.42 -8.22
N ASN A 55 -9.47 5.53 -7.50
CA ASN A 55 -10.57 4.73 -8.06
C ASN A 55 -11.67 5.60 -8.66
N LYS A 56 -12.09 6.63 -7.91
CA LYS A 56 -13.11 7.59 -8.37
C LYS A 56 -12.68 8.27 -9.67
N ARG A 57 -11.43 8.71 -9.76
CA ARG A 57 -10.89 9.36 -10.97
C ARG A 57 -10.78 8.41 -12.15
N LEU A 58 -10.37 7.16 -11.92
CA LEU A 58 -10.36 6.14 -12.96
C LEU A 58 -11.76 5.89 -13.54
N LEU A 59 -12.77 5.83 -12.67
CA LEU A 59 -14.17 5.61 -13.07
C LEU A 59 -14.82 6.85 -13.72
N GLU A 60 -14.39 8.05 -13.34
CA GLU A 60 -14.80 9.31 -14.00
C GLU A 60 -14.30 9.36 -15.45
N GLU A 61 -13.05 8.94 -15.70
CA GLU A 61 -12.46 8.88 -17.05
C GLU A 61 -12.99 7.69 -17.86
N ASN A 62 -13.17 6.53 -17.22
CA ASN A 62 -13.67 5.30 -17.84
C ASN A 62 -14.57 4.51 -16.87
N PRO A 63 -15.90 4.59 -17.00
CA PRO A 63 -16.83 3.85 -16.14
C PRO A 63 -16.71 2.32 -16.20
N ALA A 64 -16.08 1.78 -17.26
CA ALA A 64 -15.82 0.35 -17.44
C ALA A 64 -14.43 -0.07 -16.91
N GLU A 65 -13.70 0.81 -16.23
CA GLU A 65 -12.40 0.47 -15.64
C GLU A 65 -12.55 -0.63 -14.59
N SER A 66 -11.72 -1.67 -14.71
CA SER A 66 -11.70 -2.82 -13.80
C SER A 66 -10.44 -2.85 -12.95
N LEU A 67 -9.37 -2.20 -13.39
CA LEU A 67 -8.12 -2.05 -12.64
C LEU A 67 -8.30 -0.96 -11.58
N LEU A 68 -8.86 -1.34 -10.43
CA LEU A 68 -9.13 -0.49 -9.28
C LEU A 68 -8.43 -1.03 -8.04
N PHE A 69 -8.21 -0.19 -7.04
CA PHE A 69 -7.80 -0.64 -5.72
C PHE A 69 -8.95 -1.33 -5.01
N ASP A 70 -8.69 -2.53 -4.51
CA ASP A 70 -9.59 -3.27 -3.63
C ASP A 70 -9.04 -3.29 -2.21
N VAL A 71 -9.66 -2.52 -1.32
CA VAL A 71 -9.15 -2.34 0.05
C VAL A 71 -9.71 -3.40 0.98
N VAL A 72 -8.82 -4.06 1.70
CA VAL A 72 -9.12 -5.03 2.76
C VAL A 72 -8.59 -4.49 4.08
N VAL A 73 -9.41 -4.51 5.13
CA VAL A 73 -8.94 -4.19 6.49
C VAL A 73 -8.72 -5.48 7.24
N ILE A 74 -7.53 -5.68 7.81
CA ILE A 74 -7.19 -6.87 8.60
C ILE A 74 -6.93 -6.52 10.06
N THR A 75 -7.50 -7.30 10.97
CA THR A 75 -7.32 -7.18 12.41
C THR A 75 -6.67 -8.43 12.97
N THR A 76 -5.46 -8.27 13.51
CA THR A 76 -4.71 -9.31 14.23
C THR A 76 -4.93 -9.27 15.75
N ASP A 77 -5.41 -8.14 16.26
CA ASP A 77 -5.65 -7.90 17.68
C ASP A 77 -6.96 -8.53 18.16
N SER A 78 -6.86 -9.40 19.15
CA SER A 78 -8.00 -10.12 19.73
C SER A 78 -9.06 -9.22 20.38
N GLN A 79 -8.69 -8.07 20.95
CA GLN A 79 -9.65 -7.11 21.53
C GLN A 79 -10.42 -6.38 20.41
N GLN A 80 -9.72 -5.96 19.36
CA GLN A 80 -10.38 -5.33 18.21
C GLN A 80 -11.27 -6.33 17.44
N GLN A 81 -10.96 -7.62 17.44
CA GLN A 81 -11.83 -8.66 16.88
C GLN A 81 -13.18 -8.75 17.60
N GLN A 82 -13.19 -8.62 18.93
CA GLN A 82 -14.42 -8.55 19.71
C GLN A 82 -15.24 -7.28 19.39
N GLN A 83 -14.58 -6.24 18.87
CA GLN A 83 -15.18 -4.96 18.43
C GLN A 83 -15.33 -4.88 16.90
N SER A 84 -15.46 -6.01 16.20
CA SER A 84 -15.62 -6.06 14.74
C SER A 84 -16.75 -5.16 14.21
N SER A 85 -17.88 -5.07 14.90
CA SER A 85 -18.98 -4.16 14.56
C SER A 85 -18.57 -2.69 14.63
N ARG A 86 -17.66 -2.33 15.53
CA ARG A 86 -17.11 -0.97 15.69
C ARG A 86 -16.21 -0.59 14.53
N ILE A 87 -15.38 -1.53 14.05
CA ILE A 87 -14.54 -1.32 12.86
C ILE A 87 -15.42 -1.09 11.62
N ILE A 88 -16.42 -1.94 11.41
CA ILE A 88 -17.33 -1.84 10.26
C ILE A 88 -18.14 -0.53 10.33
N SER A 89 -18.75 -0.22 11.49
CA SER A 89 -19.49 1.03 11.65
C SER A 89 -18.60 2.28 11.48
N SER A 90 -17.34 2.23 11.93
CA SER A 90 -16.38 3.31 11.71
C SER A 90 -16.06 3.51 10.22
N THR A 91 -15.82 2.43 9.47
CA THR A 91 -15.64 2.56 8.00
C THR A 91 -16.85 3.19 7.32
N ARG A 92 -18.08 2.82 7.75
CA ARG A 92 -19.31 3.40 7.22
C ARG A 92 -19.46 4.88 7.62
N HIS A 93 -19.16 5.22 8.86
CA HIS A 93 -19.21 6.59 9.37
C HIS A 93 -18.34 7.54 8.54
N TYR A 94 -17.12 7.09 8.20
CA TYR A 94 -16.17 7.88 7.42
C TYR A 94 -16.31 7.73 5.90
N GLY A 95 -17.23 6.89 5.41
CA GLY A 95 -17.41 6.65 3.97
C GLY A 95 -16.22 5.93 3.31
N LEU A 96 -15.50 5.10 4.05
CA LEU A 96 -14.37 4.33 3.53
C LEU A 96 -14.86 3.12 2.74
N GLU A 97 -14.44 2.99 1.49
CA GLU A 97 -14.81 1.88 0.60
C GLU A 97 -13.97 0.62 0.84
N VAL A 98 -14.09 0.05 2.04
CA VAL A 98 -13.46 -1.23 2.39
C VAL A 98 -14.33 -2.37 1.89
N SER A 99 -13.79 -3.24 1.04
CA SER A 99 -14.55 -4.33 0.43
C SER A 99 -14.65 -5.57 1.31
N ARG A 100 -13.63 -5.82 2.15
CA ARG A 100 -13.53 -7.01 3.00
C ARG A 100 -12.89 -6.67 4.35
N PHE A 101 -13.38 -7.32 5.40
CA PHE A 101 -12.84 -7.27 6.75
C PHE A 101 -12.30 -8.64 7.13
N CYS A 102 -11.02 -8.73 7.46
CA CYS A 102 -10.37 -9.97 7.86
C CYS A 102 -10.04 -9.93 9.35
N PHE A 103 -10.46 -10.97 10.06
CA PHE A 103 -10.16 -11.16 11.48
C PHE A 103 -9.36 -12.45 11.60
N SER A 104 -8.13 -12.35 12.10
CA SER A 104 -7.17 -13.46 12.11
C SER A 104 -6.28 -13.36 13.34
N SER A 105 -5.81 -14.47 13.90
CA SER A 105 -4.77 -14.39 14.93
C SER A 105 -3.45 -13.89 14.33
N GLU A 106 -2.54 -13.44 15.19
CA GLU A 106 -1.16 -13.12 14.82
C GLU A 106 -0.42 -14.31 14.18
N GLU A 107 -0.84 -15.55 14.46
CA GLU A 107 -0.24 -16.74 13.86
C GLU A 107 -0.79 -17.03 12.45
N ASP A 108 -2.04 -16.67 12.17
CA ASP A 108 -2.77 -17.04 10.95
C ASP A 108 -2.88 -15.89 9.93
N PHE A 109 -2.47 -14.65 10.28
CA PHE A 109 -2.78 -13.48 9.43
C PHE A 109 -2.17 -13.57 8.03
N VAL A 110 -0.98 -14.17 7.88
CA VAL A 110 -0.37 -14.35 6.56
C VAL A 110 -1.21 -15.29 5.68
N GLU A 111 -1.74 -16.37 6.24
CA GLU A 111 -2.65 -17.26 5.53
C GLU A 111 -3.92 -16.51 5.10
N SER A 112 -4.41 -15.61 5.97
CA SER A 112 -5.53 -14.73 5.66
C SER A 112 -5.24 -13.78 4.50
N LEU A 113 -4.04 -13.17 4.45
CA LEU A 113 -3.62 -12.32 3.33
C LEU A 113 -3.58 -13.11 2.01
N GLN A 114 -3.02 -14.32 2.03
CA GLN A 114 -2.92 -15.19 0.85
C GLN A 114 -4.30 -15.65 0.37
N LYS A 115 -5.19 -16.11 1.26
CA LYS A 115 -6.57 -16.50 0.92
C LYS A 115 -7.38 -15.35 0.32
N ASN A 116 -7.03 -14.11 0.68
CA ASN A 116 -7.68 -12.91 0.18
C ASN A 116 -7.01 -12.31 -1.05
N ASN A 117 -6.04 -13.00 -1.66
CA ASN A 117 -5.28 -12.55 -2.84
C ASN A 117 -4.67 -11.16 -2.64
N VAL A 118 -4.21 -10.85 -1.42
CA VAL A 118 -3.59 -9.57 -1.12
C VAL A 118 -2.28 -9.43 -1.88
N GLN A 119 -2.15 -8.34 -2.63
CA GLN A 119 -0.97 -8.02 -3.42
C GLN A 119 -0.03 -7.05 -2.71
N LEU A 120 -0.55 -6.23 -1.79
CA LEU A 120 0.24 -5.34 -0.92
C LEU A 120 -0.35 -5.34 0.48
N PHE A 121 0.46 -5.62 1.49
CA PHE A 121 0.10 -5.53 2.90
C PHE A 121 0.80 -4.36 3.59
N LEU A 122 0.03 -3.52 4.29
CA LEU A 122 0.52 -2.32 4.96
C LEU A 122 0.18 -2.40 6.46
N SER A 123 1.19 -2.22 7.30
CA SER A 123 1.02 -2.20 8.75
C SER A 123 1.91 -1.14 9.39
N THR A 124 1.55 -0.72 10.60
CA THR A 124 2.43 0.04 11.49
C THR A 124 3.26 -0.85 12.42
N ASP A 125 3.04 -2.18 12.38
CA ASP A 125 3.78 -3.15 13.19
C ASP A 125 5.08 -3.58 12.49
N SER A 126 6.21 -3.36 13.16
CA SER A 126 7.54 -3.72 12.66
C SER A 126 7.78 -5.22 12.54
N ASN A 127 6.91 -6.06 13.09
CA ASN A 127 7.02 -7.52 13.01
C ASN A 127 6.15 -8.12 11.89
N GLU A 128 4.94 -7.58 11.69
CA GLU A 128 3.98 -8.16 10.72
C GLU A 128 4.44 -8.00 9.26
N ALA A 129 4.97 -6.84 8.89
CA ALA A 129 5.42 -6.59 7.52
C ALA A 129 6.60 -7.53 7.13
N PRO A 130 7.70 -7.64 7.91
CA PRO A 130 8.73 -8.63 7.62
C PRO A 130 8.21 -10.07 7.50
N GLN A 131 7.30 -10.48 8.39
CA GLN A 131 6.71 -11.82 8.38
C GLN A 131 5.92 -12.08 7.09
N ALA A 132 5.10 -11.13 6.64
CA ALA A 132 4.37 -11.22 5.38
C ALA A 132 5.33 -11.31 4.17
N SER A 133 6.36 -10.45 4.15
CA SER A 133 7.40 -10.44 3.11
C SER A 133 8.15 -11.77 3.01
N GLN A 134 8.54 -12.37 4.14
CA GLN A 134 9.21 -13.68 4.16
C GLN A 134 8.36 -14.82 3.59
N LYS A 135 7.03 -14.64 3.59
CA LYS A 135 6.06 -15.62 3.07
C LYS A 135 5.57 -15.27 1.66
N GLY A 136 6.23 -14.32 0.99
CA GLY A 136 5.99 -13.98 -0.41
C GLY A 136 4.87 -12.95 -0.65
N VAL A 137 4.32 -12.34 0.40
CA VAL A 137 3.37 -11.22 0.27
C VAL A 137 4.17 -9.92 0.32
N LEU A 138 4.06 -9.09 -0.72
CA LEU A 138 4.67 -7.76 -0.70
C LEU A 138 4.09 -6.97 0.47
N SER A 139 4.96 -6.35 1.27
CA SER A 139 4.51 -5.52 2.38
C SER A 139 5.41 -4.32 2.62
N ALA A 140 4.84 -3.31 3.26
CA ALA A 140 5.58 -2.12 3.68
C ALA A 140 5.11 -1.64 5.05
N LEU A 141 6.05 -1.07 5.80
CA LEU A 141 5.77 -0.39 7.06
C LEU A 141 5.23 1.01 6.76
N LEU A 142 4.13 1.38 7.42
CA LEU A 142 3.58 2.72 7.36
C LEU A 142 4.31 3.62 8.36
N ASP A 143 4.82 4.74 7.86
CA ASP A 143 5.40 5.79 8.69
C ASP A 143 4.30 6.70 9.25
N ARG A 144 4.55 7.37 10.37
CA ARG A 144 3.60 8.28 11.04
C ARG A 144 3.54 9.66 10.38
N GLN A 145 3.82 9.73 9.09
CA GLN A 145 3.87 10.98 8.37
C GLN A 145 2.47 11.38 7.86
N GLU A 146 2.13 12.66 7.96
CA GLU A 146 0.89 13.20 7.38
C GLU A 146 0.98 13.25 5.85
N ALA A 147 0.57 12.17 5.19
CA ALA A 147 0.43 12.10 3.74
C ALA A 147 -0.85 12.82 3.25
N PRO A 148 -0.86 13.38 2.02
CA PRO A 148 -2.02 14.09 1.51
C PRO A 148 -3.14 13.15 1.03
N SER A 149 -4.38 13.40 1.45
CA SER A 149 -5.57 12.63 1.02
C SER A 149 -5.93 12.82 -0.47
N GLU A 150 -5.58 13.97 -1.06
CA GLU A 150 -5.96 14.33 -2.43
C GLU A 150 -5.17 13.60 -3.52
N GLN A 151 -4.01 13.02 -3.17
CA GLN A 151 -3.12 12.38 -4.14
C GLN A 151 -2.37 11.23 -3.49
N LEU A 152 -2.58 10.02 -4.00
CA LEU A 152 -1.80 8.84 -3.65
C LEU A 152 -0.35 9.03 -4.09
N ARG A 153 0.57 8.94 -3.14
CA ARG A 153 2.02 9.08 -3.36
C ARG A 153 2.70 7.79 -2.99
N VAL A 154 3.26 7.10 -3.97
CA VAL A 154 4.00 5.85 -3.80
C VAL A 154 5.46 6.12 -4.09
N MET A 155 6.33 5.79 -3.13
CA MET A 155 7.77 5.96 -3.29
C MET A 155 8.43 4.60 -3.55
N PHE A 156 9.38 4.54 -4.47
CA PHE A 156 10.20 3.37 -4.77
C PHE A 156 11.62 3.58 -4.27
N CYS A 157 12.19 2.56 -3.61
CA CYS A 157 13.61 2.52 -3.26
C CYS A 157 14.43 2.00 -4.44
N GLY A 158 15.18 2.87 -5.11
CA GLY A 158 15.97 2.53 -6.29
C GLY A 158 17.14 1.57 -6.02
N ASP A 159 17.57 1.47 -4.77
CA ASP A 159 18.70 0.62 -4.36
C ASP A 159 18.30 -0.86 -4.39
N ASP A 160 17.02 -1.15 -4.18
CA ASP A 160 16.46 -2.51 -4.24
C ASP A 160 16.08 -2.91 -5.67
N VAL A 161 15.67 -1.94 -6.49
CA VAL A 161 15.29 -2.12 -7.91
C VAL A 161 16.49 -2.54 -8.77
N ASN A 162 17.70 -2.07 -8.45
CA ASN A 162 18.89 -2.29 -9.28
C ASN A 162 19.75 -3.49 -8.86
N ARG A 163 19.32 -4.32 -7.91
CA ARG A 163 20.15 -5.45 -7.44
C ARG A 163 20.30 -6.50 -8.55
N PRO A 164 21.53 -6.82 -8.99
CA PRO A 164 21.77 -7.87 -9.97
C PRO A 164 21.30 -9.23 -9.44
N ASP A 165 20.64 -9.98 -10.31
CA ASP A 165 19.99 -11.25 -9.98
C ASP A 165 21.05 -12.33 -9.74
N ALA A 166 21.44 -12.53 -8.48
CA ALA A 166 22.35 -13.58 -8.06
C ALA A 166 21.55 -14.74 -7.42
N GLY A 167 20.64 -15.35 -8.18
CA GLY A 167 19.85 -16.50 -7.73
C GLY A 167 18.42 -16.54 -8.29
N PRO A 168 17.61 -17.54 -7.87
CA PRO A 168 16.19 -17.54 -8.18
C PRO A 168 15.50 -16.35 -7.50
N MET A 169 14.65 -15.65 -8.25
CA MET A 169 13.93 -14.49 -7.76
C MET A 169 13.05 -14.86 -6.55
N PRO A 170 13.18 -14.16 -5.41
CA PRO A 170 12.30 -14.38 -4.26
C PRO A 170 10.83 -14.12 -4.62
N ALA A 171 9.90 -14.90 -4.05
CA ALA A 171 8.47 -14.73 -4.31
C ALA A 171 7.97 -13.31 -4.01
N SER A 172 8.50 -12.67 -2.96
CA SER A 172 8.19 -11.28 -2.61
C SER A 172 8.60 -10.28 -3.70
N ARG A 173 9.71 -10.53 -4.40
CA ARG A 173 10.18 -9.69 -5.51
C ARG A 173 9.29 -9.84 -6.74
N GLN A 174 8.85 -11.07 -7.04
CA GLN A 174 7.87 -11.28 -8.10
C GLN A 174 6.54 -10.57 -7.80
N ALA A 175 6.08 -10.64 -6.54
CA ALA A 175 4.90 -9.90 -6.09
C ALA A 175 5.09 -8.38 -6.23
N ALA A 176 6.27 -7.86 -5.85
CA ALA A 176 6.65 -6.46 -6.01
C ALA A 176 6.58 -6.02 -7.48
N GLN A 177 7.17 -6.79 -8.39
CA GLN A 177 7.17 -6.49 -9.82
C GLN A 177 5.77 -6.48 -10.41
N ASN A 178 4.94 -7.49 -10.08
CA ASN A 178 3.56 -7.57 -10.55
C ASN A 178 2.72 -6.38 -10.08
N PHE A 179 2.78 -6.09 -8.77
CA PHE A 179 2.10 -4.93 -8.17
C PHE A 179 2.56 -3.62 -8.83
N SER A 180 3.87 -3.47 -9.01
CA SER A 180 4.46 -2.27 -9.63
C SER A 180 4.00 -2.09 -11.07
N ALA A 181 3.99 -3.15 -11.87
CA ALA A 181 3.53 -3.10 -13.25
C ALA A 181 2.05 -2.67 -13.36
N GLN A 182 1.18 -3.22 -12.51
CA GLN A 182 -0.24 -2.82 -12.47
C GLN A 182 -0.42 -1.38 -11.96
N LEU A 183 0.37 -0.96 -10.98
CA LEU A 183 0.39 0.45 -10.53
C LEU A 183 0.85 1.39 -11.65
N GLY A 184 1.83 0.96 -12.45
CA GLY A 184 2.27 1.66 -13.66
C GLY A 184 1.17 1.76 -14.71
N GLU A 185 0.43 0.67 -14.96
CA GLU A 185 -0.73 0.65 -15.86
C GLU A 185 -1.82 1.64 -15.39
N MET A 186 -2.15 1.66 -14.09
CA MET A 186 -3.07 2.63 -13.50
C MET A 186 -2.58 4.07 -13.72
N ARG A 187 -1.30 4.34 -13.43
CA ARG A 187 -0.70 5.67 -13.57
C ARG A 187 -0.80 6.19 -15.01
N GLN A 188 -0.66 5.31 -16.00
CA GLN A 188 -0.76 5.65 -17.43
C GLN A 188 -2.17 6.08 -17.87
N ARG A 189 -3.22 5.80 -17.09
CA ARG A 189 -4.59 6.27 -17.37
C ARG A 189 -4.77 7.76 -17.09
N PHE A 190 -3.82 8.40 -16.40
CA PHE A 190 -3.87 9.81 -16.04
C PHE A 190 -2.84 10.63 -16.80
N SER A 191 -3.15 11.92 -16.98
CA SER A 191 -2.18 12.89 -17.51
C SER A 191 -0.97 13.08 -16.57
N MET A 192 0.11 13.71 -17.06
CA MET A 192 1.27 14.00 -16.22
C MET A 192 1.02 15.13 -15.21
N SER A 193 0.20 16.12 -15.57
CA SER A 193 -0.02 17.35 -14.79
C SER A 193 -1.12 17.22 -13.74
N ASP A 194 -2.12 16.37 -13.99
CA ASP A 194 -3.28 16.18 -13.12
C ASP A 194 -3.51 14.69 -12.90
N SER A 195 -2.73 14.09 -12.01
CA SER A 195 -2.84 12.68 -11.63
C SER A 195 -3.08 12.54 -10.12
N PRO A 196 -4.12 11.79 -9.70
CA PRO A 196 -4.35 11.44 -8.31
C PRO A 196 -3.37 10.37 -7.81
N LEU A 197 -2.58 9.76 -8.70
CA LEU A 197 -1.52 8.80 -8.37
C LEU A 197 -0.17 9.39 -8.81
N ARG A 198 0.77 9.48 -7.89
CA ARG A 198 2.13 9.96 -8.13
C ARG A 198 3.14 8.91 -7.70
N ILE A 199 4.05 8.58 -8.62
CA ILE A 199 5.12 7.61 -8.41
C ILE A 199 6.44 8.35 -8.29
N VAL A 200 7.11 8.17 -7.16
CA VAL A 200 8.39 8.82 -6.85
C VAL A 200 9.49 7.76 -6.74
N LEU A 201 10.66 8.01 -7.32
CA LEU A 201 11.85 7.20 -7.11
C LEU A 201 12.81 7.93 -6.18
N VAL A 202 13.33 7.25 -5.18
CA VAL A 202 14.46 7.73 -4.37
C VAL A 202 15.56 6.69 -4.38
N THR A 203 16.79 7.11 -4.60
CA THR A 203 17.97 6.24 -4.56
C THR A 203 19.08 6.92 -3.77
N SER A 204 19.80 6.15 -2.95
CA SER A 204 21.00 6.64 -2.27
C SER A 204 22.15 6.89 -3.26
N HIS A 205 22.10 6.27 -4.44
CA HIS A 205 23.13 6.38 -5.45
C HIS A 205 23.04 7.66 -6.28
N GLY A 206 24.19 8.18 -6.70
CA GLY A 206 24.31 9.28 -7.66
C GLY A 206 24.80 8.81 -9.04
N GLY A 207 24.65 9.64 -10.07
CA GLY A 207 25.26 9.41 -11.38
C GLY A 207 24.64 8.23 -12.16
N ARG A 208 25.46 7.38 -12.79
CA ARG A 208 24.99 6.33 -13.72
C ARG A 208 24.09 5.28 -13.07
N GLU A 209 24.28 4.99 -11.79
CA GLU A 209 23.50 4.02 -11.02
C GLU A 209 22.01 4.43 -10.91
N SER A 210 21.75 5.73 -10.75
CA SER A 210 20.38 6.27 -10.72
C SER A 210 19.62 6.07 -12.03
N CYS A 211 20.32 6.10 -13.17
CA CYS A 211 19.75 5.77 -14.47
C CYS A 211 19.37 4.28 -14.58
N GLY A 212 20.01 3.40 -13.80
CA GLY A 212 19.71 1.97 -13.75
C GLY A 212 18.30 1.73 -13.19
N ALA A 213 18.03 2.24 -11.99
CA ALA A 213 16.73 2.09 -11.34
C ALA A 213 15.57 2.65 -12.20
N LEU A 214 15.75 3.83 -12.82
CA LEU A 214 14.76 4.39 -13.74
C LEU A 214 14.51 3.52 -14.97
N ARG A 215 15.56 2.93 -15.56
CA ARG A 215 15.42 2.03 -16.71
C ARG A 215 14.72 0.74 -16.32
N THR A 216 15.04 0.19 -15.16
CA THR A 216 14.41 -1.02 -14.64
C THR A 216 12.92 -0.78 -14.37
N LEU A 217 12.53 0.30 -13.68
CA LEU A 217 11.11 0.61 -13.49
C LEU A 217 10.39 0.78 -14.83
N ARG A 218 11.00 1.48 -15.79
CA ARG A 218 10.42 1.66 -17.12
C ARG A 218 10.26 0.34 -17.88
N SER A 219 11.22 -0.58 -17.79
CA SER A 219 11.09 -1.90 -18.45
C SER A 219 9.96 -2.74 -17.86
N HIS A 220 9.54 -2.46 -16.62
CA HIS A 220 8.37 -3.05 -15.97
C HIS A 220 7.09 -2.22 -16.17
N GLY A 221 7.09 -1.21 -17.05
CA GLY A 221 5.92 -0.38 -17.34
C GLY A 221 5.65 0.76 -16.34
N VAL A 222 6.57 1.01 -15.41
CA VAL A 222 6.44 2.05 -14.38
C VAL A 222 7.17 3.31 -14.82
N ASN A 223 6.39 4.36 -15.12
CA ASN A 223 6.92 5.69 -15.36
C ASN A 223 6.90 6.49 -14.05
N VAL A 224 8.07 6.96 -13.65
CA VAL A 224 8.28 7.77 -12.44
C VAL A 224 7.98 9.23 -12.75
N ASP A 225 7.20 9.88 -11.88
CA ASP A 225 6.87 11.31 -11.98
C ASP A 225 8.02 12.20 -11.47
N GLU A 226 8.66 11.80 -10.37
CA GLU A 226 9.76 12.52 -9.74
C GLU A 226 10.85 11.55 -9.29
N ALA A 227 12.11 11.90 -9.52
CA ALA A 227 13.25 11.07 -9.13
C ALA A 227 14.27 11.88 -8.32
N TYR A 228 14.64 11.36 -7.15
CA TYR A 228 15.61 11.98 -6.25
C TYR A 228 16.83 11.07 -6.10
N CYS A 229 17.99 11.57 -6.53
CA CYS A 229 19.27 10.88 -6.43
C CYS A 229 20.06 11.54 -5.30
N LEU A 230 20.18 10.86 -4.16
CA LEU A 230 20.69 11.47 -2.94
C LEU A 230 22.22 11.49 -2.88
N ALA A 231 22.90 10.66 -3.67
CA ALA A 231 24.37 10.58 -3.71
C ALA A 231 25.01 10.46 -2.31
N GLY A 232 24.43 9.61 -1.46
CA GLY A 232 24.85 9.38 -0.07
C GLY A 232 24.22 10.32 0.97
N ALA A 233 23.41 11.30 0.57
CA ALA A 233 22.63 12.10 1.50
C ALA A 233 21.50 11.28 2.16
N PRO A 234 21.10 11.59 3.41
CA PRO A 234 20.02 10.88 4.10
C PRO A 234 18.68 11.04 3.39
N ARG A 235 17.81 10.02 3.51
CA ARG A 235 16.47 10.00 2.91
C ARG A 235 15.43 10.81 3.69
N SER A 236 15.62 11.03 4.99
CA SER A 236 14.62 11.67 5.87
C SER A 236 14.18 13.06 5.40
N PRO A 237 15.08 13.95 4.91
CA PRO A 237 14.66 15.24 4.35
C PRO A 237 13.76 15.11 3.13
N ILE A 238 14.02 14.15 2.24
CA ILE A 238 13.20 13.99 1.05
C ILE A 238 11.84 13.36 1.38
N LEU A 239 11.80 12.40 2.31
CA LEU A 239 10.57 11.85 2.84
C LEU A 239 9.69 12.95 3.43
N SER A 240 10.28 13.89 4.19
CA SER A 240 9.58 15.04 4.77
C SER A 240 8.89 15.95 3.74
N VAL A 241 9.47 16.07 2.55
CA VAL A 241 8.93 16.91 1.45
C VAL A 241 7.92 16.13 0.61
N VAL A 242 8.27 14.92 0.21
CA VAL A 242 7.44 14.07 -0.68
C VAL A 242 6.19 13.59 0.05
N ARG A 243 6.30 13.28 1.34
CA ARG A 243 5.22 12.72 2.17
C ARG A 243 4.51 11.53 1.50
N PRO A 244 5.26 10.46 1.14
CA PRO A 244 4.66 9.29 0.51
C PRO A 244 3.74 8.57 1.50
N HIS A 245 2.74 7.85 0.98
CA HIS A 245 1.87 7.03 1.81
C HIS A 245 2.56 5.74 2.23
N PHE A 246 3.40 5.18 1.36
CA PHE A 246 4.25 4.04 1.66
C PHE A 246 5.45 4.00 0.72
N LEU A 247 6.49 3.30 1.17
CA LEU A 247 7.70 3.00 0.41
C LEU A 247 7.62 1.55 -0.09
N LEU A 248 7.90 1.34 -1.37
CA LEU A 248 8.05 0.03 -1.98
C LEU A 248 9.54 -0.30 -2.15
N SER A 249 9.91 -1.48 -1.67
CA SER A 249 11.23 -2.08 -1.83
C SER A 249 11.08 -3.56 -2.22
N ASP A 250 11.98 -4.08 -3.06
CA ASP A 250 11.97 -5.49 -3.50
C ASP A 250 12.38 -6.47 -2.37
N GLY A 251 12.82 -5.95 -1.23
CA GLY A 251 13.08 -6.67 0.01
C GLY A 251 12.84 -5.73 1.20
N PHE A 252 12.48 -6.28 2.36
CA PHE A 252 12.33 -5.49 3.58
C PHE A 252 13.73 -5.04 4.06
N SER A 253 14.29 -4.02 3.43
CA SER A 253 15.22 -3.11 4.06
C SER A 253 14.34 -2.17 4.88
N GLY A 254 14.47 -2.19 6.21
CA GLY A 254 13.74 -1.26 7.05
C GLY A 254 14.01 0.18 6.61
N LEU A 255 13.23 1.12 7.13
CA LEU A 255 13.53 2.56 7.09
C LEU A 255 14.78 2.88 7.94
N GLU A 256 15.86 2.13 7.77
CA GLU A 256 17.14 2.40 8.42
C GLU A 256 17.96 3.31 7.50
N ASP A 257 17.91 4.60 7.82
CA ASP A 257 18.99 5.59 7.63
C ASP A 257 19.11 6.41 8.92
#